data_AF-A0A7H8MPJ8-F1
#
_entry.id   AF-A0A7H8MPJ8-F1
#
_cell.length_a   1.000
_cell.length_b   1.000
_cell.length_c   1.000
_cell.angle_alpha   90.00
_cell.angle_beta   90.00
_cell.angle_gamma   90.00
#
_symmetry.space_group_name_H-M   'P 1'
#
loop_
_entity.id
_entity.type
_entity.pdbx_description
1 polymer ?
#
loop_
_entity_poly.entity_id
_entity_poly.type
_entity_poly.pdbx_seq_one_letter_code
_entity_poly.pdbx_strand_id
1 'polypeptide(L)'
;MTTTSHTPAPASAPTRQAPPYRITPARVLRSEWHKLRSLRSTWITLATAAALVLGVGLIMGGTYTSGGGDADVDTVVLTLYGSLLGQLCAIVLGILVTAGEYATGMIRSSLTAVPARLPVLWAKAAVFTATVFTVMFATALTTFAAAQLFLHDTDQAASFTDPGILGAVAGNAVGITLLSLVALGLGSLLRSVPGAIGAFIGGVMILPEVLGMLPYDVVERALTYFPTQAAGALGSATPIPGTAAPGPALLALCLWAAATLTAAALALRHRDA
;
A
#
# COMPACT_ATOMS: atom_id res chain seq x y z
N MET A 1 11.29 19.63 -79.63
CA MET A 1 11.05 19.91 -78.20
C MET A 1 10.59 18.58 -77.58
N THR A 2 11.54 17.83 -77.04
CA THR A 2 11.35 16.42 -76.64
C THR A 2 11.35 16.37 -75.11
N THR A 3 10.19 16.15 -74.51
CA THR A 3 10.02 16.05 -73.06
C THR A 3 10.24 14.60 -72.62
N THR A 4 11.38 14.34 -71.99
CA THR A 4 11.67 13.07 -71.30
C THR A 4 10.93 13.01 -69.97
N SER A 5 9.97 12.09 -69.84
CA SER A 5 9.29 11.79 -68.58
C SER A 5 10.20 10.96 -67.67
N HIS A 6 10.67 11.57 -66.57
CA HIS A 6 11.38 10.87 -65.52
C HIS A 6 10.36 10.12 -64.65
N THR A 7 10.32 8.80 -64.74
CA THR A 7 9.55 7.96 -63.79
C THR A 7 10.36 7.87 -62.49
N PRO A 8 9.82 8.27 -61.32
CA PRO A 8 10.52 8.11 -60.06
C PRO A 8 10.60 6.61 -59.70
N ALA A 9 11.80 6.15 -59.33
CA ALA A 9 11.99 4.80 -58.83
C ALA A 9 11.18 4.57 -57.55
N PRO A 10 10.58 3.39 -57.34
CA PRO A 10 9.85 3.08 -56.11
C PRO A 10 10.80 3.18 -54.92
N ALA A 11 10.50 4.09 -53.99
CA ALA A 11 11.23 4.20 -52.73
C ALA A 11 11.10 2.87 -51.98
N SER A 12 12.23 2.21 -51.74
CA SER A 12 12.31 1.01 -50.90
C SER A 12 11.72 1.32 -49.53
N ALA A 13 10.57 0.69 -49.21
CA ALA A 13 9.95 0.82 -47.90
C ALA A 13 10.95 0.42 -46.81
N PRO A 14 11.14 1.24 -45.75
CA PRO A 14 12.04 0.86 -44.67
C PRO A 14 11.54 -0.45 -44.06
N THR A 15 12.34 -1.50 -44.16
CA THR A 15 12.14 -2.75 -43.42
C THR A 15 12.05 -2.41 -41.94
N ARG A 16 10.84 -2.49 -41.39
CA ARG A 16 10.57 -2.39 -39.95
C ARG A 16 11.28 -3.57 -39.28
N GLN A 17 12.54 -3.38 -38.90
CA GLN A 17 13.24 -4.33 -38.06
C GLN A 17 12.48 -4.41 -36.75
N ALA A 18 11.84 -5.56 -36.48
CA ALA A 18 11.22 -5.81 -35.19
C ALA A 18 12.30 -5.61 -34.11
N PRO A 19 12.09 -4.74 -33.12
CA PRO A 19 13.12 -4.44 -32.15
C PRO A 19 13.57 -5.74 -31.47
N PRO A 20 14.89 -5.98 -31.30
CA PRO A 20 15.44 -7.24 -30.81
C PRO A 20 15.12 -7.51 -29.32
N TYR A 21 14.38 -6.61 -28.67
CA TYR A 21 14.13 -6.65 -27.23
C TYR A 21 12.74 -7.23 -26.94
N ARG A 22 12.68 -8.51 -26.57
CA ARG A 22 11.45 -9.11 -26.03
C ARG A 22 11.16 -8.52 -24.64
N ILE A 23 9.97 -7.97 -24.47
CA ILE A 23 9.47 -7.51 -23.16
C ILE A 23 9.13 -8.75 -22.35
N THR A 24 9.91 -9.04 -21.31
CA THR A 24 9.65 -10.15 -20.38
C THR A 24 9.14 -9.62 -19.05
N PRO A 25 8.32 -10.40 -18.30
CA PRO A 25 7.80 -9.99 -16.99
C PRO A 25 8.90 -9.58 -16.01
N ALA A 26 10.02 -10.30 -16.01
CA ALA A 26 11.17 -10.00 -15.16
C ALA A 26 11.82 -8.64 -15.48
N ARG A 27 11.83 -8.22 -16.76
CA ARG A 27 12.34 -6.90 -17.16
C ARG A 27 11.41 -5.77 -16.74
N VAL A 28 10.10 -6.00 -16.78
CA VAL A 28 9.11 -5.04 -16.26
C VAL A 28 9.28 -4.88 -14.75
N LEU A 29 9.40 -5.98 -14.01
CA LEU A 29 9.63 -5.93 -12.56
C LEU A 29 10.91 -5.18 -12.20
N ARG A 30 12.01 -5.43 -12.93
CA ARG A 30 13.28 -4.74 -12.72
C ARG A 30 13.20 -3.24 -13.04
N SER A 31 12.44 -2.87 -14.06
CA SER A 31 12.17 -1.47 -14.40
C SER A 31 11.41 -0.75 -13.29
N GLU A 32 10.32 -1.36 -12.80
CA GLU A 32 9.52 -0.81 -11.70
C GLU A 32 10.33 -0.68 -10.40
N TRP A 33 11.19 -1.66 -10.10
CA TRP A 33 12.11 -1.58 -8.96
C TRP A 33 13.09 -0.42 -9.09
N HIS A 34 13.70 -0.24 -10.27
CA HIS A 34 14.64 0.86 -10.47
C HIS A 34 13.94 2.22 -10.38
N LYS A 35 12.70 2.31 -10.86
CA LYS A 35 11.86 3.50 -10.73
C LYS A 35 11.58 3.83 -9.27
N LEU A 36 10.98 2.91 -8.52
CA LEU A 36 10.68 3.14 -7.10
C LEU A 36 11.94 3.49 -6.30
N ARG A 37 13.07 2.83 -6.57
CA ARG A 37 14.32 3.09 -5.86
C ARG A 37 14.96 4.45 -6.20
N SER A 38 14.77 4.95 -7.41
CA SER A 38 15.38 6.22 -7.88
C SER A 38 14.60 7.46 -7.44
N LEU A 39 13.31 7.34 -7.08
CA LEU A 39 12.54 8.45 -6.54
C LEU A 39 12.93 8.74 -5.09
N ARG A 40 13.55 9.90 -4.85
CA ARG A 40 13.85 10.40 -3.48
C ARG A 40 12.58 10.52 -2.64
N SER A 41 11.46 10.91 -3.25
CA SER A 41 10.17 11.04 -2.56
C SER A 41 9.73 9.71 -1.92
N THR A 42 10.01 8.57 -2.55
CA THR A 42 9.67 7.25 -2.00
C THR A 42 10.37 7.01 -0.67
N TRP A 43 11.69 7.26 -0.63
CA TRP A 43 12.48 7.07 0.58
C TRP A 43 12.19 8.12 1.64
N ILE A 44 11.93 9.36 1.26
CA ILE A 44 11.52 10.40 2.22
C ILE A 44 10.19 10.01 2.87
N THR A 45 9.18 9.64 2.08
CA THR A 45 7.86 9.26 2.62
C THR A 45 7.94 8.00 3.50
N LEU A 46 8.71 6.98 3.10
CA LEU A 46 8.90 5.78 3.92
C LEU A 46 9.73 6.04 5.18
N ALA A 47 10.75 6.90 5.11
CA ALA A 47 11.53 7.29 6.28
C ALA A 47 10.67 8.12 7.24
N THR A 48 9.82 9.03 6.75
CA THR A 48 8.84 9.75 7.56
C THR A 48 7.85 8.79 8.20
N ALA A 49 7.33 7.81 7.45
CA ALA A 49 6.44 6.78 7.99
C ALA A 49 7.12 6.03 9.14
N ALA A 50 8.34 5.55 8.91
CA ALA A 50 9.13 4.81 9.90
C ALA A 50 9.44 5.67 11.13
N ALA A 51 9.84 6.92 10.93
CA ALA A 51 10.13 7.86 12.01
C ALA A 51 8.90 8.17 12.87
N LEU A 52 7.71 8.27 12.26
CA LEU A 52 6.46 8.45 13.01
C LEU A 52 6.10 7.20 13.82
N VAL A 53 6.23 6.00 13.23
CA VAL A 53 5.98 4.74 13.95
C VAL A 53 6.94 4.58 15.11
N LEU A 54 8.24 4.74 14.87
CA LEU A 54 9.29 4.66 15.88
C LEU A 54 9.11 5.73 16.96
N GLY A 55 8.99 6.99 16.57
CA GLY A 55 8.92 8.12 17.49
C GLY A 55 7.73 8.02 18.43
N VAL A 56 6.53 7.76 17.91
CA VAL A 56 5.34 7.59 18.75
C VAL A 56 5.43 6.32 19.59
N GLY A 57 5.89 5.20 19.04
CA GLY A 57 6.03 3.95 19.82
C GLY A 57 6.98 4.07 20.99
N LEU A 58 8.11 4.77 20.81
CA LEU A 58 9.06 5.07 21.89
C LEU A 58 8.49 6.03 22.93
N ILE A 59 7.73 7.05 22.51
CA ILE A 59 7.03 7.94 23.43
C ILE A 59 6.04 7.13 24.26
N MET A 60 5.18 6.33 23.63
CA MET A 60 4.19 5.51 24.33
C MET A 60 4.85 4.56 25.33
N GLY A 61 5.92 3.87 24.92
CA GLY A 61 6.66 2.98 25.82
C GLY A 61 7.36 3.71 26.97
N GLY A 62 7.95 4.89 26.71
CA GLY A 62 8.68 5.66 27.71
C GLY A 62 7.79 6.45 28.69
N THR A 63 6.56 6.77 28.31
CA THR A 63 5.59 7.45 29.18
C THR A 63 4.62 6.50 29.88
N TYR A 64 4.68 5.21 29.57
CA TYR A 64 3.79 4.22 30.16
C TYR A 64 4.05 4.06 31.66
N THR A 65 2.97 3.99 32.45
CA THR A 65 3.02 3.75 33.89
C THR A 65 2.08 2.62 34.29
N SER A 66 2.61 1.65 35.04
CA SER A 66 1.85 0.50 35.54
C SER A 66 0.73 0.94 36.48
N GLY A 67 -0.48 0.39 36.32
CA GLY A 67 -1.65 0.75 37.14
C GLY A 67 -2.37 2.02 36.67
N GLY A 68 -1.98 2.59 35.52
CA GLY A 68 -2.81 3.53 34.77
C GLY A 68 -4.01 2.86 34.09
N GLY A 69 -4.90 3.65 33.51
CA GLY A 69 -6.10 3.14 32.81
C GLY A 69 -5.84 2.34 31.52
N ASP A 70 -4.58 2.25 31.08
CA ASP A 70 -4.18 1.62 29.81
C ASP A 70 -3.63 0.19 29.99
N ALA A 71 -3.72 -0.39 31.18
CA ALA A 71 -3.25 -1.75 31.48
C ALA A 71 -3.94 -2.82 30.61
N ASP A 72 -5.21 -2.61 30.25
CA ASP A 72 -6.00 -3.53 29.41
C ASP A 72 -5.72 -3.38 27.90
N VAL A 73 -4.88 -2.41 27.49
CA VAL A 73 -4.54 -2.22 26.07
C VAL A 73 -3.53 -3.27 25.64
N ASP A 74 -3.76 -3.86 24.47
CA ASP A 74 -2.83 -4.80 23.84
C ASP A 74 -1.44 -4.17 23.65
N THR A 75 -0.40 -4.85 24.11
CA THR A 75 0.98 -4.35 24.08
C THR A 75 1.47 -4.02 22.67
N VAL A 76 1.07 -4.79 21.66
CA VAL A 76 1.49 -4.52 20.28
C VAL A 76 0.78 -3.28 19.77
N VAL A 77 -0.51 -3.10 20.07
CA VAL A 77 -1.26 -1.89 19.73
C VAL A 77 -0.65 -0.65 20.41
N LEU A 78 -0.32 -0.76 21.70
CA LEU A 78 0.30 0.33 22.48
C LEU A 78 1.65 0.74 21.87
N THR A 79 2.54 -0.22 21.64
CA THR A 79 3.91 0.03 21.15
C THR A 79 3.94 0.43 19.67
N LEU A 80 2.98 -0.02 18.86
CA LEU A 80 2.87 0.32 17.45
C LEU A 80 1.84 1.40 17.17
N TYR A 81 1.37 2.15 18.17
CA TYR A 81 0.35 3.19 17.98
C TYR A 81 0.70 4.23 16.90
N GLY A 82 2.00 4.51 16.72
CA GLY A 82 2.51 5.36 15.65
C GLY A 82 2.23 4.85 14.22
N SER A 83 1.83 3.59 14.07
CA SER A 83 1.39 2.99 12.80
C SER A 83 0.20 3.72 12.20
N LEU A 84 -0.68 4.31 13.03
CA LEU A 84 -1.82 5.12 12.58
C LEU A 84 -1.37 6.35 11.76
N LEU A 85 -0.21 6.92 12.08
CA LEU A 85 0.39 8.02 11.34
C LEU A 85 1.25 7.50 10.18
N GLY A 86 2.07 6.48 10.43
CA GLY A 86 2.93 5.88 9.41
C GLY A 86 2.16 5.30 8.22
N GLN A 87 0.98 4.72 8.46
CA GLN A 87 0.12 4.20 7.40
C GLN A 87 -0.37 5.29 6.45
N LEU A 88 -0.62 6.51 6.93
CA LEU A 88 -1.06 7.62 6.07
C LEU A 88 0.02 7.97 5.05
N CYS A 89 1.28 7.98 5.48
CA CYS A 89 2.43 8.15 4.59
C CYS A 89 2.50 7.02 3.54
N ALA A 90 2.31 5.77 3.95
CA ALA A 90 2.33 4.61 3.05
C ALA A 90 1.15 4.63 2.04
N ILE A 91 -0.04 5.03 2.48
CA ILE A 91 -1.24 5.22 1.66
C ILE A 91 -1.00 6.30 0.60
N VAL A 92 -0.50 7.47 1.01
CA VAL A 92 -0.16 8.57 0.09
C VAL A 92 0.90 8.13 -0.90
N LEU A 93 1.92 7.40 -0.46
CA LEU A 93 2.92 6.83 -1.35
C LEU A 93 2.29 5.89 -2.38
N GLY A 94 1.38 5.00 -1.97
CA GLY A 94 0.64 4.11 -2.87
C GLY A 94 -0.09 4.86 -3.97
N ILE A 95 -0.79 5.94 -3.60
CA ILE A 95 -1.47 6.84 -4.54
C ILE A 95 -0.46 7.50 -5.49
N LEU A 96 0.62 8.08 -4.96
CA LEU A 96 1.62 8.80 -5.77
C LEU A 96 2.33 7.89 -6.78
N VAL A 97 2.59 6.63 -6.41
CA VAL A 97 3.24 5.62 -7.27
C VAL A 97 2.45 5.32 -8.54
N THR A 98 1.13 5.59 -8.53
CA THR A 98 0.26 5.42 -9.71
C THR A 98 -0.22 6.75 -10.25
N ALA A 99 -0.97 7.53 -9.46
CA ALA A 99 -1.55 8.80 -9.88
C ALA A 99 -0.49 9.86 -10.24
N GLY A 100 0.71 9.82 -9.63
CA GLY A 100 1.80 10.74 -9.93
C GLY A 100 2.36 10.59 -11.36
N GLU A 101 2.22 9.41 -11.96
CA GLU A 101 2.62 9.20 -13.36
C GLU A 101 1.67 9.85 -14.36
N TYR A 102 0.39 9.97 -13.99
CA TYR A 102 -0.59 10.72 -14.77
C TYR A 102 -0.34 12.22 -14.65
N ALA A 103 -0.05 12.72 -13.44
CA ALA A 103 0.26 14.12 -13.21
C ALA A 103 1.52 14.60 -13.97
N THR A 104 2.54 13.74 -14.08
CA THR A 104 3.81 14.06 -14.77
C THR A 104 3.80 13.74 -16.27
N GLY A 105 2.73 13.12 -16.80
CA GLY A 105 2.67 12.66 -18.19
C GLY A 105 3.55 11.46 -18.53
N MET A 106 4.24 10.88 -17.54
CA MET A 106 5.12 9.72 -17.66
C MET A 106 4.37 8.42 -18.03
N ILE A 107 3.05 8.40 -17.82
CA ILE A 107 2.20 7.30 -18.26
C ILE A 107 2.35 7.06 -19.77
N ARG A 108 2.48 8.12 -20.59
CA ARG A 108 2.58 7.99 -22.06
C ARG A 108 3.88 7.33 -22.49
N SER A 109 5.01 7.68 -21.88
CA SER A 109 6.31 7.08 -22.23
C SER A 109 6.42 5.62 -21.75
N SER A 110 5.77 5.27 -20.64
CA SER A 110 5.75 3.90 -20.13
C SER A 110 4.90 3.00 -21.03
N LEU A 111 3.76 3.50 -21.50
CA LEU A 111 2.82 2.77 -22.35
C LEU A 111 3.28 2.67 -23.82
N THR A 112 4.13 3.58 -24.30
CA THR A 112 4.77 3.43 -25.62
C THR A 112 5.90 2.40 -25.60
N ALA A 113 6.58 2.22 -24.47
CA ALA A 113 7.64 1.23 -24.29
C ALA A 113 7.11 -0.20 -24.04
N VAL A 114 5.97 -0.34 -23.35
CA VAL A 114 5.31 -1.63 -23.09
C VAL A 114 3.84 -1.54 -23.50
N PRO A 115 3.44 -2.01 -24.71
CA PRO A 115 2.06 -1.92 -25.17
C PRO A 115 1.07 -2.78 -24.37
N ALA A 116 1.57 -3.76 -23.59
CA ALA A 116 0.76 -4.55 -22.67
C ALA A 116 0.61 -3.85 -21.31
N ARG A 117 -0.56 -3.27 -21.04
CA ARG A 117 -0.82 -2.39 -19.88
C ARG A 117 -0.95 -3.12 -18.54
N LEU A 118 -1.43 -4.36 -18.55
CA LEU A 118 -1.67 -5.15 -17.33
C LEU A 118 -0.40 -5.67 -16.64
N PRO A 119 0.60 -6.21 -17.36
CA PRO A 119 1.85 -6.65 -16.73
C PRO A 119 2.57 -5.55 -15.94
N VAL A 120 2.46 -4.28 -16.37
CA VAL A 120 3.06 -3.13 -15.67
C VAL A 120 2.35 -2.87 -14.35
N LEU A 121 1.01 -2.91 -14.32
CA LEU A 121 0.24 -2.73 -13.08
C LEU A 121 0.57 -3.81 -12.05
N TRP A 122 0.62 -5.08 -12.47
CA TRP A 122 0.94 -6.19 -11.58
C TRP A 122 2.38 -6.15 -11.07
N ALA A 123 3.34 -5.85 -11.96
CA ALA A 123 4.74 -5.68 -11.57
C ALA A 123 4.89 -4.54 -10.55
N LYS A 124 4.26 -3.40 -10.80
CA LYS A 124 4.28 -2.26 -9.89
C LYS A 124 3.68 -2.60 -8.53
N ALA A 125 2.49 -3.23 -8.51
CA ALA A 125 1.86 -3.66 -7.27
C ALA A 125 2.79 -4.60 -6.48
N ALA A 126 3.39 -5.60 -7.14
CA ALA A 126 4.31 -6.53 -6.50
C ALA A 126 5.56 -5.85 -5.91
N VAL A 127 6.21 -4.96 -6.67
CA VAL A 127 7.39 -4.22 -6.22
C VAL A 127 7.03 -3.28 -5.06
N PHE A 128 5.89 -2.59 -5.16
CA PHE A 128 5.39 -1.72 -4.11
C PHE A 128 5.11 -2.51 -2.82
N THR A 129 4.37 -3.61 -2.91
CA THR A 129 4.08 -4.51 -1.77
C THR A 129 5.37 -4.97 -1.11
N ALA A 130 6.33 -5.49 -1.87
CA ALA A 130 7.59 -5.98 -1.32
C ALA A 130 8.36 -4.86 -0.60
N THR A 131 8.40 -3.66 -1.18
CA THR A 131 9.12 -2.52 -0.61
C THR A 131 8.47 -2.03 0.69
N VAL A 132 7.17 -1.75 0.65
CA VAL A 132 6.42 -1.21 1.81
C VAL A 132 6.37 -2.24 2.92
N PHE A 133 6.08 -3.51 2.61
CA PHE A 133 6.07 -4.59 3.60
C PHE A 133 7.42 -4.71 4.30
N THR A 134 8.52 -4.75 3.54
CA THR A 134 9.87 -4.89 4.12
C THR A 134 10.19 -3.73 5.07
N VAL A 135 9.92 -2.49 4.65
CA VAL A 135 10.23 -1.31 5.46
C VAL A 135 9.32 -1.23 6.69
N MET A 136 8.01 -1.44 6.54
CA MET A 136 7.06 -1.35 7.66
C MET A 136 7.22 -2.51 8.63
N PHE A 137 7.57 -3.71 8.16
CA PHE A 137 7.85 -4.85 9.01
C PHE A 137 9.15 -4.67 9.80
N ALA A 138 10.23 -4.24 9.13
CA ALA A 138 11.47 -3.88 9.82
C ALA A 138 11.24 -2.78 10.86
N THR A 139 10.49 -1.74 10.49
CA THR A 139 10.09 -0.65 11.39
C THR A 139 9.34 -1.20 12.60
N ALA A 140 8.30 -2.02 12.39
CA ALA A 140 7.49 -2.58 13.47
C ALA A 140 8.32 -3.45 14.42
N LEU A 141 9.22 -4.30 13.91
CA LEU A 141 10.15 -5.08 14.72
C LEU A 141 11.05 -4.18 15.56
N THR A 142 11.65 -3.15 14.94
CA THR A 142 12.54 -2.22 15.65
C THR A 142 11.80 -1.39 16.69
N THR A 143 10.60 -0.90 16.38
CA THR A 143 9.78 -0.12 17.31
C THR A 143 9.36 -0.96 18.50
N PHE A 144 8.84 -2.17 18.26
CA PHE A 144 8.43 -3.07 19.35
C PHE A 144 9.62 -3.40 20.25
N ALA A 145 10.74 -3.84 19.67
CA ALA A 145 11.94 -4.18 20.44
C ALA A 145 12.47 -2.98 21.25
N ALA A 146 12.50 -1.79 20.66
CA ALA A 146 12.99 -0.60 21.33
C ALA A 146 12.02 -0.07 22.40
N ALA A 147 10.71 -0.16 22.18
CA ALA A 147 9.71 0.18 23.18
C ALA A 147 9.79 -0.77 24.38
N GLN A 148 9.95 -2.08 24.16
CA GLN A 148 10.07 -3.07 25.24
C GLN A 148 11.25 -2.83 26.20
N LEU A 149 12.28 -2.08 25.78
CA LEU A 149 13.34 -1.62 26.70
C LEU A 149 12.82 -0.71 27.81
N PHE A 150 11.72 0.00 27.59
CA PHE A 150 11.06 0.85 28.59
C PHE A 150 9.97 0.13 29.37
N LEU A 151 9.36 -0.90 28.78
CA LEU A 151 8.24 -1.64 29.38
C LEU A 151 8.65 -2.91 30.14
N HIS A 152 9.95 -3.24 30.20
CA HIS A 152 10.43 -4.51 30.79
C HIS A 152 10.05 -4.74 32.26
N ASP A 153 9.91 -3.67 33.04
CA ASP A 153 9.53 -3.73 34.46
C ASP A 153 8.03 -3.45 34.70
N THR A 154 7.21 -3.46 33.63
CA THR A 154 5.78 -3.13 33.71
C THR A 154 4.91 -4.33 33.34
N ASP A 155 3.59 -4.16 33.50
CA ASP A 155 2.55 -5.11 33.09
C ASP A 155 2.43 -5.27 31.56
N GLN A 156 3.17 -4.49 30.79
CA GLN A 156 3.23 -4.53 29.32
C GLN A 156 4.55 -5.14 28.80
N ALA A 157 5.34 -5.77 29.67
CA ALA A 157 6.51 -6.53 29.27
C ALA A 157 6.11 -7.73 28.40
N ALA A 158 6.65 -7.79 27.18
CA ALA A 158 6.34 -8.84 26.21
C ALA A 158 7.55 -9.17 25.33
N SER A 159 7.66 -10.44 24.94
CA SER A 159 8.69 -10.98 24.04
C SER A 159 8.08 -11.35 22.69
N PHE A 160 8.90 -11.33 21.62
CA PHE A 160 8.50 -11.84 20.31
C PHE A 160 8.13 -13.33 20.34
N THR A 161 8.58 -14.08 21.33
CA THR A 161 8.26 -15.49 21.53
C THR A 161 6.89 -15.71 22.15
N ASP A 162 6.27 -14.67 22.70
CA ASP A 162 5.00 -14.80 23.38
C ASP A 162 3.88 -15.02 22.35
N PRO A 163 2.85 -15.82 22.71
CA PRO A 163 1.77 -16.14 21.80
C PRO A 163 1.12 -14.88 21.20
N GLY A 164 1.01 -14.84 19.88
CA GLY A 164 0.31 -13.74 19.18
C GLY A 164 1.16 -12.50 18.89
N ILE A 165 2.23 -12.21 19.66
CA ILE A 165 3.02 -10.97 19.51
C ILE A 165 3.64 -10.85 18.11
N LEU A 166 4.44 -11.82 17.68
CA LEU A 166 5.06 -11.78 16.35
C LEU A 166 4.01 -11.77 15.23
N GLY A 167 2.90 -12.47 15.43
CA GLY A 167 1.76 -12.49 14.51
C GLY A 167 1.13 -11.12 14.34
N ALA A 168 0.93 -10.39 15.43
CA ALA A 168 0.38 -9.03 15.44
C ALA A 168 1.34 -7.99 14.88
N VAL A 169 2.63 -8.08 15.20
CA VAL A 169 3.68 -7.21 14.62
C VAL A 169 3.75 -7.39 13.10
N ALA A 170 3.75 -8.65 12.63
CA ALA A 170 3.68 -8.95 11.21
C ALA A 170 2.35 -8.50 10.58
N GLY A 171 1.23 -8.76 11.27
CA GLY A 171 -0.11 -8.41 10.84
C GLY A 171 -0.32 -6.90 10.69
N ASN A 172 0.24 -6.08 11.58
CA ASN A 172 0.29 -4.62 11.43
C ASN A 172 1.00 -4.21 10.14
N ALA A 173 2.19 -4.75 9.87
CA ALA A 173 2.93 -4.44 8.64
C ALA A 173 2.19 -4.90 7.37
N VAL A 174 1.55 -6.08 7.40
CA VAL A 174 0.70 -6.60 6.32
C VAL A 174 -0.51 -5.70 6.11
N GLY A 175 -1.21 -5.32 7.18
CA GLY A 175 -2.40 -4.47 7.15
C GLY A 175 -2.12 -3.12 6.49
N ILE A 176 -1.04 -2.44 6.91
CA ILE A 176 -0.60 -1.18 6.32
C ILE A 176 -0.26 -1.34 4.83
N THR A 177 0.41 -2.43 4.47
CA THR A 177 0.80 -2.70 3.09
C THR A 177 -0.43 -2.94 2.20
N LEU A 178 -1.41 -3.72 2.67
CA LEU A 178 -2.64 -4.01 1.93
C LEU A 178 -3.54 -2.77 1.82
N LEU A 179 -3.66 -1.95 2.86
CA LEU A 179 -4.32 -0.65 2.79
C LEU A 179 -3.64 0.28 1.77
N SER A 180 -2.31 0.30 1.76
CA SER A 180 -1.55 1.09 0.80
C SER A 180 -1.72 0.56 -0.64
N LEU A 181 -1.94 -0.75 -0.82
CA LEU A 181 -2.30 -1.34 -2.11
C LEU A 181 -3.71 -0.94 -2.58
N VAL A 182 -4.69 -0.86 -1.66
CA VAL A 182 -6.02 -0.30 -1.96
C VAL A 182 -5.87 1.14 -2.46
N ALA A 183 -5.04 1.93 -1.78
CA ALA A 183 -4.74 3.31 -2.17
C ALA A 183 -4.04 3.39 -3.55
N LEU A 184 -3.11 2.47 -3.83
CA LEU A 184 -2.46 2.33 -5.14
C LEU A 184 -3.48 2.00 -6.24
N GLY A 185 -4.42 1.08 -5.97
CA GLY A 185 -5.51 0.76 -6.89
C GLY A 185 -6.39 1.97 -7.18
N LEU A 186 -6.79 2.73 -6.16
CA LEU A 186 -7.55 3.97 -6.31
C LEU A 186 -6.80 5.03 -7.11
N GLY A 187 -5.49 5.22 -6.85
CA GLY A 187 -4.64 6.13 -7.61
C GLY A 187 -4.59 5.77 -9.10
N SER A 188 -4.51 4.48 -9.42
CA SER A 188 -4.54 3.97 -10.79
C SER A 188 -5.91 4.16 -11.46
N LEU A 189 -6.99 3.87 -10.72
CA LEU A 189 -8.37 3.96 -11.21
C LEU A 189 -8.81 5.40 -11.49
N LEU A 190 -8.51 6.31 -10.57
CA LEU A 190 -8.95 7.70 -10.61
C LEU A 190 -8.00 8.61 -11.40
N ARG A 191 -6.74 8.19 -11.60
CA ARG A 191 -5.72 8.91 -12.39
C ARG A 191 -5.48 10.35 -11.92
N SER A 192 -5.81 10.65 -10.66
CA SER A 192 -5.73 11.98 -10.04
C SER A 192 -5.30 11.84 -8.59
N VAL A 193 -4.22 12.53 -8.20
CA VAL A 193 -3.71 12.47 -6.82
C VAL A 193 -4.75 13.03 -5.83
N PRO A 194 -5.31 14.25 -6.01
CA PRO A 194 -6.33 14.76 -5.09
C PRO A 194 -7.59 13.90 -5.07
N GLY A 195 -8.03 13.40 -6.24
CA GLY A 195 -9.21 12.54 -6.34
C GLY A 195 -9.04 11.21 -5.61
N ALA A 196 -7.87 10.58 -5.74
CA ALA A 196 -7.57 9.33 -5.06
C ALA A 196 -7.40 9.50 -3.55
N ILE A 197 -6.77 10.58 -3.10
CA ILE A 197 -6.70 10.92 -1.66
C ILE A 197 -8.10 11.13 -1.10
N GLY A 198 -8.93 11.94 -1.77
CA GLY A 198 -10.31 12.19 -1.33
C GLY A 198 -11.17 10.92 -1.29
N ALA A 199 -11.04 10.05 -2.30
CA ALA A 199 -11.75 8.77 -2.33
C ALA A 199 -11.29 7.80 -1.23
N PHE A 200 -9.99 7.74 -0.94
CA PHE A 200 -9.48 6.91 0.14
C PHE A 200 -9.92 7.45 1.50
N ILE A 201 -9.72 8.74 1.78
CA ILE A 201 -10.10 9.33 3.07
C ILE A 201 -11.61 9.23 3.26
N GLY A 202 -12.40 9.71 2.30
CA GLY A 202 -13.86 9.69 2.40
C GLY A 202 -14.44 8.28 2.43
N GLY A 203 -13.98 7.40 1.55
CA GLY A 203 -14.55 6.06 1.37
C GLY A 203 -13.98 5.01 2.31
N VAL A 204 -12.69 5.05 2.64
CA VAL A 204 -12.01 4.01 3.42
C VAL A 204 -11.85 4.41 4.89
N MET A 205 -11.69 5.71 5.19
CA MET A 205 -11.51 6.16 6.58
C MET A 205 -12.78 6.75 7.21
N ILE A 206 -13.46 7.67 6.53
CA ILE A 206 -14.61 8.39 7.13
C ILE A 206 -15.90 7.60 7.04
N LEU A 207 -16.18 6.99 5.88
CA LEU A 207 -17.40 6.22 5.66
C LEU A 207 -17.67 5.15 6.72
N PRO A 208 -16.70 4.31 7.17
CA PRO A 208 -16.97 3.30 8.18
C PRO A 208 -17.37 3.91 9.53
N GLU A 209 -16.77 5.04 9.92
CA GLU A 209 -17.10 5.74 11.17
C GLU A 209 -18.53 6.27 11.14
N VAL A 210 -18.95 6.84 10.01
CA VAL A 210 -20.32 7.33 9.82
C VAL A 210 -21.33 6.17 9.81
N LEU A 211 -21.00 5.08 9.12
CA LEU A 211 -21.85 3.89 9.06
C LEU A 211 -21.95 3.19 10.43
N GLY A 212 -20.90 3.24 11.25
CA GLY A 212 -20.88 2.67 12.60
C GLY A 212 -21.85 3.34 13.57
N MET A 213 -22.33 4.55 13.26
CA MET A 213 -23.37 5.22 14.04
C MET A 213 -24.78 4.67 13.77
N LEU A 214 -24.95 3.86 12.73
CA LEU A 214 -26.24 3.30 12.38
C LEU A 214 -26.52 2.03 13.20
N PRO A 215 -27.69 1.93 13.87
CA PRO A 215 -28.02 0.78 14.72
C PRO A 215 -28.55 -0.40 13.89
N TYR A 216 -27.76 -0.86 12.91
CA TYR A 216 -28.11 -2.00 12.06
C TYR A 216 -27.03 -3.08 12.11
N ASP A 217 -27.38 -4.28 12.60
CA ASP A 217 -26.46 -5.42 12.73
C ASP A 217 -25.77 -5.83 11.42
N VAL A 218 -26.43 -5.58 10.28
CA VAL A 218 -25.87 -5.87 8.95
C VAL A 218 -24.73 -4.90 8.63
N VAL A 219 -24.85 -3.64 9.04
CA VAL A 219 -23.82 -2.63 8.86
C VAL A 219 -22.64 -2.93 9.76
N GLU A 220 -22.88 -3.25 11.03
CA GLU A 220 -21.83 -3.64 11.98
C GLU A 220 -21.01 -4.83 11.45
N ARG A 221 -21.68 -5.90 10.99
CA ARG A 221 -21.01 -7.06 10.37
C ARG A 221 -20.21 -6.70 9.12
N ALA A 222 -20.70 -5.77 8.31
CA ALA A 222 -19.95 -5.31 7.13
C ALA A 222 -18.72 -4.49 7.54
N LEU A 223 -18.83 -3.68 8.59
CA LEU A 223 -17.74 -2.88 9.12
C LEU A 223 -16.61 -3.73 9.70
N THR A 224 -16.94 -4.88 10.30
CA THR A 224 -15.94 -5.86 10.79
C THR A 224 -14.92 -6.28 9.72
N TYR A 225 -15.33 -6.33 8.44
CA TYR A 225 -14.48 -6.69 7.29
C TYR A 225 -14.08 -5.49 6.42
N PHE A 226 -14.35 -4.28 6.89
CA PHE A 226 -13.96 -3.05 6.20
C PHE A 226 -12.44 -2.86 6.28
N PRO A 227 -11.78 -2.24 5.28
CA PRO A 227 -10.32 -2.26 5.20
C PRO A 227 -9.61 -1.75 6.46
N THR A 228 -10.07 -0.64 7.04
CA THR A 228 -9.46 -0.07 8.26
C THR A 228 -9.62 -0.97 9.47
N GLN A 229 -10.82 -1.54 9.67
CA GLN A 229 -11.11 -2.42 10.80
C GLN A 229 -10.38 -3.76 10.67
N ALA A 230 -10.37 -4.34 9.47
CA ALA A 230 -9.62 -5.55 9.18
C ALA A 230 -8.11 -5.36 9.36
N ALA A 231 -7.55 -4.19 9.01
CA ALA A 231 -6.14 -3.89 9.26
C ALA A 231 -5.83 -3.75 10.75
N GLY A 232 -6.71 -3.09 11.52
CA GLY A 232 -6.59 -2.98 12.97
C GLY A 232 -6.59 -4.35 13.66
N ALA A 233 -7.50 -5.24 13.26
CA ALA A 233 -7.61 -6.59 13.80
C ALA A 233 -6.35 -7.45 13.59
N LEU A 234 -5.59 -7.21 12.51
CA LEU A 234 -4.31 -7.89 12.27
C LEU A 234 -3.18 -7.38 13.16
N GLY A 235 -3.29 -6.15 13.69
CA GLY A 235 -2.26 -5.49 14.49
C GLY A 235 -2.34 -5.77 16.00
N SER A 236 -3.26 -6.61 16.44
CA SER A 236 -3.49 -6.93 17.86
C SER A 236 -3.04 -8.35 18.19
N ALA A 237 -2.32 -8.54 19.29
CA ALA A 237 -1.92 -9.88 19.75
C ALA A 237 -3.07 -10.59 20.48
N THR A 238 -3.93 -9.81 21.12
CA THR A 238 -5.13 -10.28 21.81
C THR A 238 -6.39 -10.06 20.96
N PRO A 239 -7.36 -10.99 20.97
CA PRO A 239 -8.62 -10.81 20.26
C PRO A 239 -9.41 -9.60 20.79
N ILE A 240 -9.76 -8.68 19.90
CA ILE A 240 -10.58 -7.52 20.24
C ILE A 240 -12.06 -7.89 20.02
N PRO A 241 -12.92 -7.79 21.04
CA PRO A 241 -14.36 -8.04 20.89
C PRO A 241 -14.97 -7.21 19.75
N GLY A 242 -15.81 -7.84 18.92
CA GLY A 242 -16.46 -7.17 17.78
C GLY A 242 -15.60 -7.05 16.51
N THR A 243 -14.35 -7.52 16.52
CA THR A 243 -13.46 -7.50 15.34
C THR A 243 -13.36 -8.88 14.67
N ALA A 244 -12.97 -8.90 13.39
CA ALA A 244 -12.75 -10.14 12.66
C ALA A 244 -11.53 -10.87 13.23
N ALA A 245 -11.59 -12.21 13.29
CA ALA A 245 -10.40 -13.00 13.54
C ALA A 245 -9.31 -12.71 12.48
N PRO A 246 -8.01 -12.87 12.81
CA PRO A 246 -6.92 -12.46 11.92
C PRO A 246 -6.97 -13.08 10.51
N GLY A 247 -7.33 -14.37 10.40
CA GLY A 247 -7.44 -15.05 9.10
C GLY A 247 -8.50 -14.42 8.18
N PRO A 248 -9.77 -14.33 8.61
CA PRO A 248 -10.82 -13.62 7.88
C PRO A 248 -10.50 -12.14 7.60
N ALA A 249 -9.88 -11.43 8.54
CA ALA A 249 -9.46 -10.03 8.35
C ALA A 249 -8.43 -9.90 7.21
N LEU A 250 -7.42 -10.79 7.19
CA LEU A 250 -6.43 -10.85 6.13
C LEU A 250 -7.07 -11.13 4.77
N LEU A 251 -7.99 -12.12 4.71
CA LEU A 251 -8.72 -12.44 3.49
C LEU A 251 -9.53 -11.24 2.99
N ALA A 252 -10.26 -10.55 3.88
CA ALA A 252 -11.03 -9.37 3.54
C ALA A 252 -10.15 -8.27 2.93
N LEU A 253 -9.00 -7.96 3.56
CA LEU A 253 -8.05 -6.97 3.02
C LEU A 253 -7.47 -7.37 1.66
N CYS A 254 -7.11 -8.65 1.50
CA CYS A 254 -6.65 -9.17 0.21
C CYS A 254 -7.74 -9.01 -0.87
N LEU A 255 -9.01 -9.27 -0.53
CA LEU A 255 -10.13 -9.09 -1.45
C LEU A 255 -10.35 -7.61 -1.81
N TRP A 256 -10.23 -6.69 -0.86
CA TRP A 256 -10.31 -5.25 -1.13
C TRP A 256 -9.17 -4.76 -2.02
N ALA A 257 -7.94 -5.19 -1.74
CA ALA A 257 -6.78 -4.86 -2.58
C ALA A 257 -6.94 -5.45 -3.99
N ALA A 258 -7.38 -6.71 -4.10
CA ALA A 258 -7.65 -7.35 -5.39
C ALA A 258 -8.77 -6.62 -6.15
N ALA A 259 -9.90 -6.31 -5.50
CA ALA A 259 -11.04 -5.64 -6.11
C ALA A 259 -10.67 -4.26 -6.67
N THR A 260 -9.92 -3.45 -5.91
CA THR A 260 -9.47 -2.13 -6.36
C THR A 260 -8.46 -2.21 -7.50
N LEU A 261 -7.50 -3.14 -7.45
CA LEU A 261 -6.55 -3.38 -8.55
C LEU A 261 -7.24 -3.93 -9.80
N THR A 262 -8.22 -4.82 -9.66
CA THR A 262 -9.00 -5.35 -10.78
C THR A 262 -9.88 -4.26 -11.39
N ALA A 263 -10.52 -3.40 -10.58
CA ALA A 263 -11.27 -2.25 -11.08
C ALA A 263 -10.36 -1.30 -11.88
N ALA A 264 -9.16 -1.01 -11.38
CA ALA A 264 -8.16 -0.22 -12.11
C ALA A 264 -7.72 -0.90 -13.42
N ALA A 265 -7.47 -2.21 -13.39
CA ALA A 265 -7.11 -3.01 -14.55
C ALA A 265 -8.21 -2.98 -15.64
N LEU A 266 -9.47 -3.10 -15.25
CA LEU A 266 -10.61 -3.03 -16.17
C LEU A 266 -10.74 -1.61 -16.77
N ALA A 267 -10.64 -0.57 -15.94
CA ALA A 267 -10.69 0.81 -16.42
C ALA A 267 -9.57 1.13 -17.43
N LEU A 268 -8.36 0.59 -17.21
CA LEU A 268 -7.23 0.70 -18.15
C LEU A 268 -7.51 0.02 -19.51
N ARG A 269 -8.27 -1.08 -19.54
CA ARG A 269 -8.64 -1.75 -20.79
C ARG A 269 -9.68 -1.00 -21.59
N HIS A 270 -10.63 -0.36 -20.91
CA HIS A 270 -11.78 0.28 -21.56
C HIS A 270 -11.55 1.75 -21.96
N ARG A 271 -10.73 2.50 -21.21
CA ARG A 271 -10.56 3.96 -21.44
C ARG A 271 -9.40 4.33 -22.35
N ASP A 272 -8.53 3.39 -22.69
CA ASP A 272 -7.35 3.62 -23.52
C ASP A 272 -7.43 2.84 -24.86
N ALA A 273 -8.65 2.41 -25.24
CA ALA A 273 -9.01 1.86 -26.54
C ALA A 273 -9.61 2.95 -27.43
#